data_AF-A0A150L994-F1
#
_entry.id   AF-A0A150L994-F1
#
_cell.length_a   1.000
_cell.length_b   1.000
_cell.length_c   1.000
_cell.angle_alpha   90.00
_cell.angle_beta   90.00
_cell.angle_gamma   90.00
#
_symmetry.space_group_name_H-M   'P 1'
#
loop_
_entity.id
_entity.type
_entity.pdbx_description
1 polymer ?
#
loop_
_entity_poly.entity_id
_entity_poly.type
_entity_poly.pdbx_seq_one_letter_code
_entity_poly.pdbx_strand_id
1 'polypeptide(L)'
;MRFLPFSCSLLTQLKGKFIEPASLCIFSCNSLHFLLAKNRDSKTIQFTFGAVNFQHTLLGDREGHPHYVFDEWIGFRKYQRFSPLVEVKVAELASECTYRETARVLQEWTAVHISHQTVGSIVRRVGKAQAQADKEMVEELEEAASLSKGKEVDILFAEADGVFVHGTEKKSMEVHHAIVYEGWDMNGKRVSIRQPKVIMTTVSSDAFWKEVQAFAAHHYSLEKAQIVTNSDGGKDTQQRSFKKPFHNHGILS
;
A
#
# COMPACT_ATOMS: atom_id res chain seq x y z
N MET A 1 31.22 14.68 3.53
CA MET A 1 31.77 13.35 3.89
C MET A 1 31.15 12.31 2.98
N ARG A 2 31.93 11.67 2.08
CA ARG A 2 31.49 10.54 1.24
C ARG A 2 31.96 9.23 1.88
N PHE A 3 31.22 8.73 2.86
CA PHE A 3 31.51 7.48 3.58
C PHE A 3 30.49 6.38 3.21
N LEU A 4 30.34 6.02 1.93
CA LEU A 4 29.37 4.98 1.51
C LEU A 4 29.78 4.03 0.37
N PRO A 5 30.81 4.24 -0.49
CA PRO A 5 30.89 3.45 -1.72
C PRO A 5 31.38 2.00 -1.51
N PHE A 6 32.22 1.73 -0.52
CA PHE A 6 32.82 0.39 -0.33
C PHE A 6 31.93 -0.61 0.42
N SER A 7 31.16 -0.17 1.42
CA SER A 7 30.25 -1.08 2.15
C SER A 7 29.02 -1.43 1.32
N CYS A 8 28.48 -0.47 0.54
CA CYS A 8 27.34 -0.70 -0.35
C CYS A 8 27.64 -1.72 -1.46
N SER A 9 28.83 -1.68 -2.07
CA SER A 9 29.15 -2.56 -3.22
C SER A 9 29.23 -4.04 -2.81
N LEU A 10 29.86 -4.34 -1.67
CA LEU A 10 29.94 -5.71 -1.15
C LEU A 10 28.56 -6.24 -0.74
N LEU A 11 27.75 -5.43 -0.05
CA LEU A 11 26.36 -5.79 0.31
C LEU A 11 25.50 -6.08 -0.92
N THR A 12 25.65 -5.25 -1.95
CA THR A 12 24.93 -5.39 -3.22
C THR A 12 25.32 -6.69 -3.94
N GLN A 13 26.61 -6.99 -4.01
CA GLN A 13 27.12 -8.22 -4.63
C GLN A 13 26.73 -9.48 -3.85
N LEU A 14 26.82 -9.44 -2.52
CA LEU A 14 26.44 -10.57 -1.66
C LEU A 14 24.94 -10.89 -1.76
N LYS A 15 24.09 -9.86 -1.84
CA LYS A 15 22.64 -10.04 -1.98
C LYS A 15 22.23 -10.53 -3.38
N GLY A 16 22.90 -10.04 -4.44
CA GLY A 16 22.66 -10.55 -5.80
C GLY A 16 22.95 -12.06 -5.93
N LYS A 17 24.01 -12.54 -5.28
CA LYS A 17 24.37 -13.97 -5.24
C LYS A 17 23.41 -14.85 -4.43
N PHE A 18 22.58 -14.27 -3.56
CA PHE A 18 21.60 -15.02 -2.75
C PHE A 18 20.27 -15.26 -3.48
N ILE A 19 19.97 -14.47 -4.51
CA ILE A 19 18.71 -14.56 -5.26
C ILE A 19 18.68 -15.78 -6.20
N GLU A 20 19.84 -16.16 -6.74
CA GLU A 20 19.96 -17.29 -7.67
C GLU A 20 19.64 -18.65 -6.99
N PRO A 21 20.19 -18.98 -5.80
CA PRO A 21 19.80 -20.17 -5.06
C PRO A 21 18.32 -20.16 -4.62
N ALA A 22 17.77 -18.99 -4.28
CA ALA A 22 16.39 -18.86 -3.85
C ALA A 22 15.41 -19.27 -4.96
N SER A 23 15.68 -18.87 -6.21
CA SER A 23 14.87 -19.24 -7.37
C SER A 23 14.82 -20.76 -7.59
N LEU A 24 15.96 -21.44 -7.46
CA LEU A 24 16.07 -22.89 -7.56
C LEU A 24 15.41 -23.61 -6.38
N CYS A 25 15.49 -23.03 -5.18
CA CYS A 25 14.83 -23.57 -4.00
C CYS A 25 13.30 -23.49 -4.12
N ILE A 26 12.76 -22.36 -4.58
CA ILE A 26 11.33 -22.21 -4.84
C ILE A 26 10.87 -23.18 -5.93
N PHE A 27 11.66 -23.36 -7.01
CA PHE A 27 11.39 -24.38 -8.01
C PHE A 27 11.36 -25.79 -7.43
N SER A 28 12.33 -26.15 -6.58
CA SER A 28 12.37 -27.46 -5.90
C SER A 28 11.11 -27.69 -5.08
N CYS A 29 10.67 -26.69 -4.32
CA CYS A 29 9.45 -26.74 -3.52
C CYS A 29 8.16 -26.80 -4.37
N ASN A 30 8.16 -26.21 -5.57
CA ASN A 30 7.01 -26.14 -6.47
C ASN A 30 7.19 -26.98 -7.76
N SER A 31 8.03 -28.02 -7.72
CA SER A 31 8.42 -28.83 -8.88
C SER A 31 7.26 -29.55 -9.57
N LEU A 32 6.10 -29.66 -8.91
CA LEU A 32 4.88 -30.18 -9.51
C LEU A 32 4.23 -29.21 -10.52
N HIS A 33 4.47 -27.90 -10.42
CA HIS A 33 3.82 -26.88 -11.25
C HIS A 33 4.69 -26.36 -12.42
N PHE A 34 6.01 -26.36 -12.28
CA PHE A 34 6.91 -25.73 -13.25
C PHE A 34 7.81 -26.74 -13.95
N LEU A 35 8.01 -26.54 -15.25
CA LEU A 35 9.03 -27.18 -16.06
C LEU A 35 10.27 -26.29 -16.14
N LEU A 36 11.44 -26.91 -16.15
CA LEU A 36 12.71 -26.20 -16.13
C LEU A 36 13.01 -25.61 -17.53
N ALA A 37 12.54 -24.39 -17.80
CA ALA A 37 13.08 -23.57 -18.88
C ALA A 37 14.39 -22.92 -18.40
N LYS A 38 15.41 -22.90 -19.26
CA LYS A 38 16.81 -22.57 -18.90
C LYS A 38 17.26 -21.21 -19.41
N ASN A 39 16.35 -20.27 -19.65
CA ASN A 39 16.78 -18.91 -19.99
C ASN A 39 17.06 -18.11 -18.71
N ARG A 40 18.19 -17.40 -18.70
CA ARG A 40 18.64 -16.57 -17.59
C ARG A 40 18.68 -15.14 -18.07
N ASP A 41 17.96 -14.28 -17.37
CA ASP A 41 17.96 -12.85 -17.65
C ASP A 41 18.57 -12.08 -16.48
N SER A 42 19.15 -10.93 -16.81
CA SER A 42 19.71 -10.02 -15.82
C SER A 42 18.70 -8.95 -15.45
N LYS A 43 18.50 -8.74 -14.16
CA LYS A 43 17.66 -7.67 -13.63
C LYS A 43 18.46 -6.80 -12.68
N THR A 44 18.28 -5.49 -12.79
CA THR A 44 18.83 -4.52 -11.83
C THR A 44 17.68 -3.77 -11.18
N ILE A 45 17.62 -3.84 -9.84
CA ILE A 45 16.63 -3.11 -9.04
C ILE A 45 17.36 -2.22 -8.05
N GLN A 46 16.94 -0.97 -7.97
CA GLN A 46 17.41 -0.02 -6.98
C GLN A 46 16.72 -0.27 -5.63
N PHE A 47 17.53 -0.58 -4.62
CA PHE A 47 17.13 -0.63 -3.22
C PHE A 47 17.65 0.62 -2.48
N THR A 48 17.20 0.80 -1.25
CA THR A 48 17.66 1.89 -0.36
C THR A 48 19.17 1.87 -0.14
N PHE A 49 19.76 0.67 -0.15
CA PHE A 49 21.20 0.44 0.03
C PHE A 49 21.99 0.32 -1.29
N GLY A 50 21.37 0.54 -2.46
CA GLY A 50 22.07 0.48 -3.74
C GLY A 50 21.37 -0.35 -4.82
N ALA A 51 21.92 -0.29 -6.03
CA ALA A 51 21.41 -1.02 -7.19
C ALA A 51 21.89 -2.47 -7.18
N VAL A 52 20.99 -3.42 -6.92
CA VAL A 52 21.30 -4.86 -6.94
C VAL A 52 21.06 -5.39 -8.34
N ASN A 53 22.13 -5.89 -8.96
CA ASN A 53 22.06 -6.70 -10.18
C ASN A 53 22.05 -8.18 -9.79
N PHE A 54 21.08 -8.93 -10.32
CA PHE A 54 20.97 -10.36 -10.12
C PHE A 54 20.48 -11.04 -11.39
N GLN A 55 20.81 -12.33 -11.52
CA GLN A 55 20.23 -13.20 -12.53
C GLN A 55 18.95 -13.81 -11.99
N HIS A 56 17.91 -13.85 -12.81
CA HIS A 56 16.71 -14.61 -12.53
C HIS A 56 16.40 -15.59 -13.66
N THR A 57 15.79 -16.71 -13.30
CA THR A 57 15.52 -17.81 -14.23
C THR A 57 14.10 -17.72 -14.72
N LEU A 58 13.92 -17.76 -16.04
CA LEU A 58 12.61 -17.90 -16.66
C LEU A 58 12.21 -19.38 -16.68
N LEU A 59 11.11 -19.71 -16.02
CA LEU A 59 10.53 -21.05 -15.96
C LEU A 59 9.28 -21.14 -16.84
N GLY A 60 8.95 -22.33 -17.32
CA GLY A 60 7.68 -22.57 -18.01
C GLY A 60 6.72 -23.29 -17.07
N ASP A 61 5.44 -22.94 -17.06
CA ASP A 61 4.44 -23.83 -16.47
C ASP A 61 4.16 -25.04 -17.40
N ARG A 62 3.22 -25.91 -17.02
CA ARG A 62 2.82 -27.06 -17.87
C ARG A 62 2.04 -26.66 -19.12
N GLU A 63 1.49 -25.45 -19.15
CA GLU A 63 0.73 -24.89 -20.27
C GLU A 63 1.63 -24.16 -21.27
N GLY A 64 2.90 -23.94 -20.91
CA GLY A 64 3.92 -23.26 -21.71
C GLY A 64 4.03 -21.76 -21.44
N HIS A 65 3.36 -21.23 -20.41
CA HIS A 65 3.48 -19.82 -20.04
C HIS A 65 4.79 -19.54 -19.30
N PRO A 66 5.47 -18.42 -19.61
CA PRO A 66 6.73 -18.06 -18.97
C PRO A 66 6.51 -17.36 -17.62
N HIS A 67 7.22 -17.82 -16.59
CA HIS A 67 7.19 -17.30 -15.22
C HIS A 67 8.58 -16.92 -14.71
N TYR A 68 8.69 -15.79 -14.04
CA TYR A 68 9.84 -15.47 -13.19
C TYR A 68 9.43 -15.70 -11.75
N VAL A 69 9.44 -16.97 -11.32
CA VAL A 69 8.83 -17.40 -10.04
C VAL A 69 9.36 -16.64 -8.84
N PHE A 70 10.66 -16.29 -8.81
CA PHE A 70 11.22 -15.46 -7.75
C PHE A 70 10.66 -14.03 -7.76
N ASP A 71 10.55 -13.42 -8.95
CA ASP A 71 9.99 -12.09 -9.11
C ASP A 71 8.52 -12.08 -8.68
N GLU A 72 7.74 -13.07 -9.09
CA GLU A 72 6.32 -13.22 -8.72
C GLU A 72 6.17 -13.40 -7.21
N TRP A 73 6.98 -14.27 -6.59
CA TRP A 73 6.93 -14.53 -5.16
C TRP A 73 7.27 -13.30 -4.31
N ILE A 74 8.26 -12.50 -4.73
CA ILE A 74 8.64 -11.28 -4.01
C ILE A 74 7.83 -10.04 -4.46
N GLY A 75 6.93 -10.20 -5.44
CA GLY A 75 6.08 -9.13 -5.96
C GLY A 75 6.79 -8.12 -6.87
N PHE A 76 7.88 -8.50 -7.55
CA PHE A 76 8.51 -7.68 -8.56
C PHE A 76 7.73 -7.68 -9.87
N ARG A 77 7.42 -6.48 -10.35
CA ARG A 77 6.78 -6.26 -11.64
C ARG A 77 7.78 -6.32 -12.79
N LYS A 78 7.25 -6.55 -13.99
CA LYS A 78 8.00 -6.45 -15.23
C LYS A 78 8.58 -5.03 -15.38
N TYR A 79 9.85 -4.94 -15.77
CA TYR A 79 10.59 -3.67 -15.95
C TYR A 79 10.66 -2.75 -14.71
N GLN A 80 10.43 -3.28 -13.51
CA GLN A 80 10.55 -2.53 -12.27
C GLN A 80 12.00 -2.10 -12.02
N ARG A 81 12.20 -0.80 -11.80
CA ARG A 81 13.53 -0.19 -11.56
C ARG A 81 13.84 0.03 -10.08
N PHE A 82 12.81 0.17 -9.24
CA PHE A 82 12.93 0.47 -7.81
C PHE A 82 12.21 -0.61 -7.02
N SER A 83 12.79 -1.07 -5.93
CA SER A 83 12.12 -2.05 -5.05
C SER A 83 10.78 -1.49 -4.52
N PRO A 84 9.79 -2.34 -4.18
CA PRO A 84 8.51 -1.87 -3.64
C PRO A 84 8.68 -0.97 -2.42
N LEU A 85 9.63 -1.29 -1.52
CA LEU A 85 9.95 -0.45 -0.37
C LEU A 85 10.44 0.94 -0.77
N VAL A 86 11.33 1.05 -1.77
CA VAL A 86 11.78 2.36 -2.26
C VAL A 86 10.60 3.14 -2.83
N GLU A 87 9.72 2.51 -3.61
CA GLU A 87 8.56 3.20 -4.17
C GLU A 87 7.63 3.78 -3.09
N VAL A 88 7.34 2.99 -2.05
CA VAL A 88 6.53 3.43 -0.90
C VAL A 88 7.22 4.57 -0.15
N LYS A 89 8.52 4.44 0.16
CA LYS A 89 9.26 5.51 0.86
C LYS A 89 9.41 6.79 0.06
N VAL A 90 9.49 6.70 -1.27
CA VAL A 90 9.44 7.89 -2.14
C VAL A 90 8.07 8.55 -2.08
N ALA A 91 6.99 7.78 -2.08
CA ALA A 91 5.63 8.31 -1.98
C ALA A 91 5.36 8.95 -0.60
N GLU A 92 5.82 8.33 0.49
CA GLU A 92 5.77 8.91 1.84
C GLU A 92 6.55 10.22 1.91
N LEU A 93 7.78 10.29 1.40
CA LEU A 93 8.53 11.55 1.42
C LEU A 93 7.86 12.64 0.56
N ALA A 94 7.22 12.25 -0.54
CA ALA A 94 6.48 13.16 -1.41
C ALA A 94 5.16 13.66 -0.81
N SER A 95 4.65 13.07 0.27
CA SER A 95 3.50 13.65 1.00
C SER A 95 3.89 14.87 1.84
N GLU A 96 5.15 14.93 2.27
CA GLU A 96 5.68 16.00 3.12
C GLU A 96 6.41 17.10 2.34
N CYS A 97 6.79 16.84 1.08
CA CYS A 97 7.68 17.68 0.30
C CYS A 97 7.30 17.75 -1.18
N THR A 98 7.74 18.80 -1.88
CA THR A 98 7.57 18.86 -3.34
C THR A 98 8.33 17.72 -4.03
N TYR A 99 7.92 17.31 -5.23
CA TYR A 99 8.62 16.26 -6.00
C TYR A 99 10.08 16.61 -6.32
N ARG A 100 10.40 17.91 -6.45
CA ARG A 100 11.78 18.37 -6.68
C ARG A 100 12.62 18.21 -5.41
N GLU A 101 12.08 18.60 -4.26
CA GLU A 101 12.78 18.45 -2.99
C GLU A 101 12.93 16.98 -2.60
N THR A 102 11.90 16.16 -2.84
CA THR A 102 11.96 14.70 -2.67
C THR A 102 13.12 14.10 -3.48
N ALA A 103 13.22 14.43 -4.76
CA ALA A 103 14.30 13.96 -5.63
C ALA A 103 15.68 14.42 -5.13
N ARG A 104 15.79 15.68 -4.69
CA ARG A 104 17.02 16.26 -4.14
C ARG A 104 17.47 15.53 -2.87
N VAL A 105 16.57 15.38 -1.88
CA VAL A 105 16.87 14.72 -0.61
C VAL A 105 17.32 13.27 -0.85
N LEU A 106 16.63 12.53 -1.72
CA LEU A 106 17.02 11.15 -2.03
C LEU A 106 18.40 11.06 -2.68
N GLN A 107 18.72 11.98 -3.60
CA GLN A 107 20.01 12.04 -4.25
C GLN A 107 21.16 12.43 -3.30
N GLU A 108 20.89 13.29 -2.31
CA GLU A 108 21.90 13.75 -1.35
C GLU A 108 22.17 12.71 -0.25
N TRP A 109 21.14 12.01 0.22
CA TRP A 109 21.21 11.18 1.43
C TRP A 109 21.16 9.67 1.18
N THR A 110 20.84 9.22 -0.03
CA THR A 110 20.68 7.79 -0.35
C THR A 110 21.39 7.42 -1.66
N ALA A 111 21.42 6.12 -1.99
CA ALA A 111 21.91 5.64 -3.28
C ALA A 111 20.86 5.77 -4.41
N VAL A 112 19.70 6.36 -4.15
CA VAL A 112 18.56 6.44 -5.08
C VAL A 112 18.64 7.75 -5.86
N HIS A 113 18.99 7.64 -7.14
CA HIS A 113 19.00 8.77 -8.07
C HIS A 113 17.75 8.77 -8.95
N ILE A 114 16.83 9.71 -8.71
CA ILE A 114 15.57 9.82 -9.45
C ILE A 114 15.25 11.26 -9.82
N SER A 115 14.57 11.46 -10.96
CA SER A 115 14.04 12.78 -11.34
C SER A 115 12.73 13.08 -10.61
N HIS A 116 12.38 14.35 -10.46
CA HIS A 116 11.08 14.77 -9.92
C HIS A 116 9.88 14.21 -10.72
N GLN A 117 10.02 14.01 -12.03
CA GLN A 117 9.01 13.34 -12.86
C GLN A 117 8.85 11.86 -12.48
N THR A 118 9.98 11.20 -12.19
CA THR A 118 9.99 9.81 -11.71
C THR A 118 9.31 9.70 -10.35
N VAL A 119 9.57 10.63 -9.43
CA VAL A 119 8.86 10.74 -8.14
C VAL A 119 7.34 10.78 -8.38
N GLY A 120 6.86 11.71 -9.23
CA GLY A 120 5.44 11.79 -9.55
C GLY A 120 4.87 10.53 -10.24
N SER A 121 5.69 9.78 -10.98
CA SER A 121 5.28 8.49 -11.56
C SER A 121 5.15 7.39 -10.50
N ILE A 122 6.02 7.41 -9.49
CA ILE A 122 6.00 6.48 -8.35
C ILE A 122 4.79 6.77 -7.48
N VAL A 123 4.55 8.04 -7.10
CA VAL A 123 3.37 8.45 -6.32
C VAL A 123 2.08 7.97 -6.96
N ARG A 124 1.91 8.19 -8.27
CA ARG A 124 0.74 7.70 -9.02
C ARG A 124 0.62 6.18 -9.03
N ARG A 125 1.75 5.45 -9.09
CA ARG A 125 1.76 3.99 -9.10
C ARG A 125 1.39 3.43 -7.73
N VAL A 126 1.97 3.96 -6.66
CA VAL A 126 1.66 3.59 -5.28
C VAL A 126 0.20 3.90 -4.97
N GLY A 127 -0.30 5.09 -5.33
CA GLY A 127 -1.71 5.45 -5.16
C GLY A 127 -2.67 4.52 -5.92
N LYS A 128 -2.33 4.10 -7.15
CA LYS A 128 -3.12 3.10 -7.89
C LYS A 128 -3.11 1.73 -7.22
N ALA A 129 -1.97 1.30 -6.68
CA ALA A 129 -1.87 0.03 -5.97
C ALA A 129 -2.71 0.07 -4.68
N GLN A 130 -2.70 1.18 -3.95
CA GLN A 130 -3.55 1.39 -2.78
C GLN A 130 -5.04 1.33 -3.15
N ALA A 131 -5.47 2.08 -4.16
CA ALA A 131 -6.86 2.08 -4.62
C ALA A 131 -7.33 0.69 -5.11
N GLN A 132 -6.43 -0.10 -5.71
CA GLN A 132 -6.74 -1.46 -6.11
C GLN A 132 -6.90 -2.38 -4.89
N ALA A 133 -6.03 -2.27 -3.88
CA ALA A 133 -6.17 -3.02 -2.64
C ALA A 133 -7.46 -2.66 -1.88
N ASP A 134 -7.83 -1.37 -1.87
CA ASP A 134 -9.08 -0.91 -1.26
C ASP A 134 -10.30 -1.49 -2.00
N LYS A 135 -10.25 -1.59 -3.34
CA LYS A 135 -11.29 -2.23 -4.17
C LYS A 135 -11.39 -3.74 -3.91
N GLU A 136 -10.27 -4.44 -3.84
CA GLU A 136 -10.22 -5.88 -3.54
C GLU A 136 -10.81 -6.19 -2.17
N MET A 137 -10.53 -5.34 -1.17
CA MET A 137 -11.10 -5.47 0.17
C MET A 137 -12.63 -5.30 0.18
N VAL A 138 -13.17 -4.41 -0.67
CA VAL A 138 -14.62 -4.26 -0.89
C VAL A 138 -15.22 -5.49 -1.57
N GLU A 139 -14.59 -5.97 -2.64
CA GLU A 139 -15.04 -7.17 -3.36
C GLU A 139 -15.05 -8.41 -2.46
N GLU A 140 -13.99 -8.60 -1.67
CA GLU A 140 -13.92 -9.69 -0.69
C GLU A 140 -15.05 -9.61 0.35
N LEU A 141 -15.36 -8.41 0.86
CA LEU A 141 -16.49 -8.23 1.78
C LEU A 141 -17.83 -8.56 1.10
N GLU A 142 -18.01 -8.23 -0.17
CA GLU A 142 -19.25 -8.50 -0.92
C GLU A 142 -19.43 -10.00 -1.24
N GLU A 143 -18.33 -10.73 -1.44
CA GLU A 143 -18.35 -12.15 -1.82
C GLU A 143 -18.20 -13.13 -0.63
N ALA A 144 -17.62 -12.69 0.49
CA ALA A 144 -17.33 -13.56 1.62
C ALA A 144 -18.58 -14.04 2.36
N ALA A 145 -18.68 -15.35 2.56
CA ALA A 145 -19.67 -15.95 3.46
C ALA A 145 -19.44 -15.56 4.94
N SER A 146 -18.18 -15.31 5.31
CA SER A 146 -17.77 -14.82 6.62
C SER A 146 -16.36 -14.24 6.55
N LEU A 147 -16.10 -13.14 7.23
CA LEU A 147 -14.75 -12.58 7.40
C LEU A 147 -14.03 -13.19 8.62
N SER A 148 -12.70 -13.07 8.62
CA SER A 148 -11.89 -13.45 9.78
C SER A 148 -12.27 -12.62 11.02
N LYS A 149 -12.05 -13.16 12.23
CA LYS A 149 -12.42 -12.46 13.46
C LYS A 149 -11.56 -11.20 13.63
N GLY A 150 -12.16 -10.03 13.40
CA GLY A 150 -11.54 -8.73 13.61
C GLY A 150 -11.24 -8.43 15.09
N LYS A 151 -10.53 -7.34 15.34
CA LYS A 151 -10.19 -6.86 16.68
C LYS A 151 -11.43 -6.42 17.46
N GLU A 152 -11.60 -6.92 18.67
CA GLU A 152 -12.64 -6.44 19.58
C GLU A 152 -12.23 -5.11 20.22
N VAL A 153 -13.14 -4.14 20.25
CA VAL A 153 -12.96 -2.82 20.85
C VAL A 153 -14.22 -2.41 21.61
N ASP A 154 -14.06 -1.73 22.75
CA ASP A 154 -15.20 -1.25 23.55
C ASP A 154 -15.86 -0.02 22.91
N ILE A 155 -15.04 0.91 22.40
CA ILE A 155 -15.48 2.14 21.75
C ILE A 155 -14.64 2.36 20.50
N LEU A 156 -15.31 2.65 19.38
CA LEU A 156 -14.68 3.05 18.13
C LEU A 156 -15.18 4.43 17.73
N PHE A 157 -14.26 5.31 17.36
CA PHE A 157 -14.57 6.65 16.86
C PHE A 157 -14.41 6.67 15.35
N ALA A 158 -15.32 7.34 14.66
CA ALA A 158 -15.27 7.56 13.21
C ALA A 158 -15.63 9.00 12.88
N GLU A 159 -14.74 9.67 12.16
CA GLU A 159 -14.95 11.03 11.66
C GLU A 159 -14.91 11.01 10.14
N ALA A 160 -15.79 11.76 9.47
CA ALA A 160 -15.74 11.90 8.02
C ALA A 160 -16.10 13.31 7.57
N ASP A 161 -15.41 13.77 6.53
CA ASP A 161 -15.54 15.12 5.96
C ASP A 161 -15.24 15.10 4.44
N GLY A 162 -15.70 16.12 3.72
CA GLY A 162 -15.49 16.33 2.29
C GLY A 162 -14.78 17.64 2.03
N VAL A 163 -13.58 17.60 1.43
CA VAL A 163 -12.78 18.79 1.15
C VAL A 163 -12.63 19.01 -0.35
N PHE A 164 -12.87 20.24 -0.82
CA PHE A 164 -12.65 20.61 -2.22
C PHE A 164 -11.21 21.09 -2.45
N VAL A 165 -10.48 20.38 -3.30
CA VAL A 165 -9.13 20.75 -3.75
C VAL A 165 -9.20 21.38 -5.13
N HIS A 166 -8.59 22.55 -5.29
CA HIS A 166 -8.56 23.26 -6.56
C HIS A 166 -7.46 22.69 -7.47
N GLY A 167 -7.85 22.16 -8.63
CA GLY A 167 -6.90 21.74 -9.67
C GLY A 167 -6.38 22.90 -10.52
N THR A 168 -5.32 22.65 -11.30
CA THR A 168 -4.70 23.61 -12.21
C THR A 168 -5.59 24.08 -13.37
N GLU A 169 -6.66 23.33 -13.70
CA GLU A 169 -7.59 23.64 -14.81
C GLU A 169 -9.00 24.04 -14.36
N LYS A 170 -9.12 24.74 -13.22
CA LYS A 170 -10.42 25.22 -12.65
C LYS A 170 -11.46 24.12 -12.34
N LYS A 171 -11.09 22.84 -12.44
CA LYS A 171 -11.88 21.73 -11.93
C LYS A 171 -11.51 21.54 -10.46
N SER A 172 -12.44 21.87 -9.57
CA SER A 172 -12.37 21.43 -8.18
C SER A 172 -12.59 19.92 -8.13
N MET A 173 -11.75 19.22 -7.39
CA MET A 173 -11.95 17.82 -7.07
C MET A 173 -12.40 17.73 -5.63
N GLU A 174 -13.51 17.04 -5.39
CA GLU A 174 -13.92 16.69 -4.04
C GLU A 174 -13.08 15.50 -3.56
N VAL A 175 -12.57 15.62 -2.35
CA VAL A 175 -11.82 14.58 -1.66
C VAL A 175 -12.62 14.20 -0.42
N HIS A 176 -13.13 12.97 -0.40
CA HIS A 176 -13.75 12.41 0.78
C HIS A 176 -12.66 11.84 1.67
N HIS A 177 -12.74 12.11 2.98
CA HIS A 177 -11.87 11.47 3.94
C HIS A 177 -12.64 10.97 5.16
N ALA A 178 -12.17 9.86 5.72
CA ALA A 178 -12.59 9.35 7.02
C ALA A 178 -11.38 9.04 7.89
N ILE A 179 -11.54 9.22 9.19
CA ILE A 179 -10.58 8.80 10.21
C ILE A 179 -11.30 7.87 11.19
N VAL A 180 -10.78 6.66 11.37
CA VAL A 180 -11.28 5.66 12.32
C VAL A 180 -10.23 5.43 13.39
N TYR A 181 -10.58 5.47 14.67
CA TYR A 181 -9.61 5.40 15.77
C TYR A 181 -10.17 4.90 17.10
N GLU A 182 -9.28 4.46 18.00
CA GLU A 182 -9.59 3.74 19.25
C GLU A 182 -9.50 4.66 20.49
N GLY A 183 -9.92 5.92 20.35
CA GLY A 183 -9.79 6.96 21.37
C GLY A 183 -8.46 7.71 21.32
N TRP A 184 -8.08 8.33 22.43
CA TRP A 184 -6.88 9.17 22.51
C TRP A 184 -6.19 9.11 23.87
N ASP A 185 -4.91 9.40 23.88
CA ASP A 185 -4.09 9.61 25.07
C ASP A 185 -3.88 11.11 25.30
N MET A 186 -3.88 11.51 26.56
CA MET A 186 -3.53 12.86 26.97
C MET A 186 -2.14 12.88 27.62
N ASN A 187 -1.28 13.76 27.13
CA ASN A 187 -0.01 14.11 27.77
C ASN A 187 0.00 15.62 28.04
N GLY A 188 -0.47 15.99 29.23
CA GLY A 188 -0.72 17.38 29.59
C GLY A 188 -1.79 18.00 28.68
N LYS A 189 -1.38 18.95 27.83
CA LYS A 189 -2.26 19.59 26.82
C LYS A 189 -2.24 18.91 25.45
N ARG A 190 -1.32 17.97 25.21
CA ARG A 190 -1.20 17.29 23.92
C ARG A 190 -2.09 16.06 23.91
N VAL A 191 -2.80 15.87 22.80
CA VAL A 191 -3.65 14.71 22.53
C VAL A 191 -3.00 13.88 21.44
N SER A 192 -2.91 12.56 21.61
CA SER A 192 -2.51 11.63 20.55
C SER A 192 -3.60 10.60 20.31
N ILE A 193 -4.04 10.49 19.07
CA ILE A 193 -5.06 9.53 18.66
C ILE A 193 -4.48 8.12 18.68
N ARG A 194 -5.21 7.15 19.24
CA ARG A 194 -4.81 5.75 19.30
C ARG A 194 -5.21 5.04 18.01
N GLN A 195 -4.23 4.40 17.36
CA GLN A 195 -4.42 3.59 16.16
C GLN A 195 -5.27 4.26 15.05
N PRO A 196 -4.95 5.50 14.63
CA PRO A 196 -5.73 6.15 13.59
C PRO A 196 -5.54 5.45 12.25
N LYS A 197 -6.64 5.09 11.59
CA LYS A 197 -6.68 4.78 10.17
C LYS A 197 -7.31 5.95 9.43
N VAL A 198 -6.58 6.48 8.44
CA VAL A 198 -7.11 7.46 7.49
C VAL A 198 -7.48 6.76 6.19
N ILE A 199 -8.68 7.03 5.68
CA ILE A 199 -9.16 6.63 4.36
C ILE A 199 -9.43 7.92 3.60
N MET A 200 -8.83 8.09 2.43
CA MET A 200 -8.97 9.31 1.64
C MET A 200 -9.03 8.96 0.16
N THR A 201 -10.07 9.45 -0.51
CA THR A 201 -10.34 9.07 -1.90
C THR A 201 -11.02 10.19 -2.67
N THR A 202 -10.91 10.13 -3.99
CA THR A 202 -11.56 11.07 -4.92
C THR A 202 -12.63 10.37 -5.76
N VAL A 203 -13.02 9.14 -5.37
CA VAL A 203 -14.14 8.41 -5.99
C VAL A 203 -15.48 8.97 -5.48
N SER A 204 -16.59 8.42 -5.97
CA SER A 204 -17.91 8.84 -5.48
C SER A 204 -18.10 8.55 -3.99
N SER A 205 -18.92 9.36 -3.33
CA SER A 205 -19.38 9.16 -1.94
C SER A 205 -19.83 7.72 -1.66
N ASP A 206 -20.60 7.09 -2.56
CA ASP A 206 -21.04 5.69 -2.39
C ASP A 206 -19.86 4.70 -2.34
N ALA A 207 -18.87 4.88 -3.22
CA ALA A 207 -17.69 4.02 -3.24
C ALA A 207 -16.79 4.27 -2.02
N PHE A 208 -16.64 5.53 -1.61
CA PHE A 208 -15.96 5.90 -0.37
C PHE A 208 -16.57 5.20 0.85
N TRP A 209 -17.89 5.23 1.01
CA TRP A 209 -18.53 4.57 2.14
C TRP A 209 -18.42 3.03 2.10
N LYS A 210 -18.33 2.43 0.91
CA LYS A 210 -17.98 1.01 0.77
C LYS A 210 -16.55 0.73 1.24
N GLU A 211 -15.58 1.58 0.89
CA GLU A 211 -14.18 1.45 1.37
C GLU A 211 -14.12 1.55 2.90
N VAL A 212 -14.85 2.50 3.51
CA VAL A 212 -14.96 2.64 4.98
C VAL A 212 -15.57 1.38 5.60
N GLN A 213 -16.64 0.85 5.01
CA GLN A 213 -17.31 -0.37 5.47
C GLN A 213 -16.36 -1.56 5.40
N ALA A 214 -15.71 -1.76 4.26
CA ALA A 214 -14.77 -2.85 4.04
C ALA A 214 -13.63 -2.79 5.05
N PHE A 215 -13.02 -1.62 5.25
CA PHE A 215 -12.00 -1.46 6.28
C PHE A 215 -12.52 -1.85 7.67
N ALA A 216 -13.66 -1.31 8.09
CA ALA A 216 -14.22 -1.56 9.42
C ALA A 216 -14.51 -3.06 9.65
N ALA A 217 -15.12 -3.72 8.66
CA ALA A 217 -15.47 -5.13 8.70
C ALA A 217 -14.26 -6.06 8.76
N HIS A 218 -13.21 -5.75 8.00
CA HIS A 218 -11.98 -6.54 7.98
C HIS A 218 -11.14 -6.37 9.25
N HIS A 219 -11.20 -5.20 9.89
CA HIS A 219 -10.29 -4.88 10.99
C HIS A 219 -10.92 -5.05 12.37
N TYR A 220 -12.23 -4.87 12.51
CA TYR A 220 -12.89 -4.83 13.80
C TYR A 220 -14.08 -5.78 13.92
N SER A 221 -14.25 -6.36 15.09
CA SER A 221 -15.49 -7.03 15.50
C SER A 221 -16.33 -6.03 16.30
N LEU A 222 -17.36 -5.47 15.65
CA LEU A 222 -18.13 -4.34 16.18
C LEU A 222 -19.40 -4.73 16.94
N GLU A 223 -19.69 -6.04 17.10
CA GLU A 223 -20.95 -6.54 17.69
C GLU A 223 -21.30 -5.94 19.06
N LYS A 224 -20.26 -5.67 19.87
CA LYS A 224 -20.36 -5.13 21.23
C LYS A 224 -19.80 -3.72 21.36
N ALA A 225 -19.27 -3.16 20.28
CA ALA A 225 -18.58 -1.88 20.30
C ALA A 225 -19.60 -0.73 20.30
N GLN A 226 -19.33 0.31 21.11
CA GLN A 226 -20.03 1.58 20.99
C GLN A 226 -19.36 2.41 19.89
N ILE A 227 -20.13 2.80 18.87
CA ILE A 227 -19.61 3.61 17.76
C ILE A 227 -19.96 5.09 18.00
N VAL A 228 -18.94 5.95 18.00
CA VAL A 228 -19.10 7.40 18.11
C VAL A 228 -18.72 8.03 16.78
N THR A 229 -19.67 8.73 16.16
CA THR A 229 -19.49 9.31 14.82
C THR A 229 -19.58 10.82 14.87
N ASN A 230 -18.70 11.52 14.14
CA ASN A 230 -18.75 12.96 13.98
C ASN A 230 -18.57 13.36 12.50
N SER A 231 -19.26 14.41 12.07
CA SER A 231 -19.08 15.01 10.74
C SER A 231 -19.51 16.47 10.72
N ASP A 232 -19.15 17.16 9.65
CA ASP A 232 -19.56 18.53 9.34
C ASP A 232 -21.03 18.64 8.88
N GLY A 233 -21.73 17.52 8.67
CA GLY A 233 -23.09 17.47 8.16
C GLY A 233 -23.22 17.79 6.67
N GLY A 234 -22.12 17.74 5.92
CA GLY A 234 -22.11 17.82 4.46
C GLY A 234 -23.06 16.83 3.79
N LYS A 235 -23.40 17.08 2.53
CA LYS A 235 -24.42 16.31 1.79
C LYS A 235 -24.17 14.79 1.85
N ASP A 236 -22.89 14.40 1.80
CA ASP A 236 -22.40 13.03 1.75
C ASP A 236 -21.97 12.46 3.12
N THR A 237 -21.86 13.30 4.15
CA THR A 237 -21.38 12.95 5.50
C THR A 237 -22.50 13.04 6.55
N GLN A 238 -23.77 13.00 6.15
CA GLN A 238 -24.91 13.01 7.08
C GLN A 238 -24.86 11.82 8.05
N GLN A 239 -25.51 11.95 9.21
CA GLN A 239 -25.57 10.89 10.23
C GLN A 239 -26.02 9.52 9.67
N ARG A 240 -26.91 9.51 8.67
CA ARG A 240 -27.37 8.29 8.00
C ARG A 240 -26.26 7.55 7.24
N SER A 241 -25.27 8.28 6.72
CA SER A 241 -24.17 7.71 5.94
C SER A 241 -23.28 6.79 6.77
N PHE A 242 -23.11 7.10 8.06
CA PHE A 242 -22.35 6.28 9.00
C PHE A 242 -23.08 5.01 9.45
N LYS A 243 -24.40 4.89 9.23
CA LYS A 243 -25.15 3.73 9.72
C LYS A 243 -24.71 2.45 9.03
N LYS A 244 -24.60 2.45 7.70
CA LYS A 244 -24.30 1.23 6.94
C LYS A 244 -22.87 0.70 7.18
N PRO A 245 -21.81 1.52 7.14
CA PRO A 245 -20.44 1.05 7.37
C PRO A 245 -20.17 0.45 8.75
N PHE A 246 -20.89 0.92 9.77
CA PHE A 246 -20.69 0.53 11.16
C PHE A 246 -21.89 -0.21 11.76
N HIS A 247 -22.89 -0.60 10.96
CA HIS A 247 -23.98 -1.45 11.45
C HIS A 247 -23.41 -2.79 11.85
N ASN A 248 -23.87 -3.38 12.95
CA ASN A 248 -23.39 -4.68 13.44
C ASN A 248 -23.27 -5.69 12.29
N HIS A 249 -22.04 -6.08 11.98
CA HIS A 249 -21.75 -7.14 11.01
C HIS A 249 -22.02 -8.49 11.68
N GLY A 250 -23.26 -8.69 12.13
CA GLY A 250 -23.85 -10.01 12.15
C GLY A 250 -24.13 -10.33 10.70
N ILE A 251 -23.35 -11.25 10.14
CA ILE A 251 -23.59 -11.90 8.86
C ILE A 251 -25.10 -12.10 8.70
N LEU A 252 -25.68 -11.50 7.66
CA LEU A 252 -27.09 -11.69 7.31
C LEU A 252 -27.36 -13.19 7.24
N SER A 253 -28.25 -13.66 8.12
CA SER A 253 -28.94 -14.94 7.98
C SER A 253 -29.86 -14.92 6.78
#